data_AF-A0AAV2IRS8-F1
#
_entry.id   AF-A0AAV2IRS8-F1
#
_cell.length_a   1.000
_cell.length_b   1.000
_cell.length_c   1.000
_cell.angle_alpha   90.00
_cell.angle_beta   90.00
_cell.angle_gamma   90.00
#
_symmetry.space_group_name_H-M   'P 1'
#
loop_
_entity.id
_entity.type
_entity.pdbx_description
1 polymer ?
#
loop_
_entity_poly.entity_id
_entity_poly.type
_entity_poly.pdbx_seq_one_letter_code
_entity_poly.pdbx_strand_id
1 'polypeptide(L)'
;MSNGVSNGVARSDLQWKVGLINTAGKYLTAESFGFKINVSGTSLKKKQTFLLEQDALEEVVYIRGHTGRYLSADKYGNVTCEAEERDQSEKFAVEYDKNGSGRWAFKNVAHGNYLSGNEDNFKCFAKTVAENELWVVQLSIHPQVNLRNVNRKRYAHLKDEELQVTEIIPWGREALIILHFDNGKYALKTFDNRFLNRDGSLSPELSNDGRYTLEIRSGANSGLAFKDCTGTYLTAVGATATMKGRNKTVSKDELFTLEDSCPQVILTSLANNKKVSIRQGVDVTANQDEAEDTDKEIFQMELVVPPTEETPGKWGFRTVDNTYWTQEPLGGIQSTARDRSNLNTQFVVEWLGDGTVAIKANNGHYIQSRQTGQLVGVSDVVTNKEKFYVKIINRPLLLLKNEHGFVGLKAAGKAEVQCSKTNYEIIYLEPSNDGHYFIKGSNNKYWRLSEDASILSDSETPVPFLLEPKGSTILTIKGPNGCLIKGEHNGLFRAVGQEVDATMLWEY
;
A
#
# COMPACT_ATOMS: atom_id res chain seq x y z
N MET A 1 -10.67 -3.84 -1.29
CA MET A 1 -10.27 -4.82 -0.26
C MET A 1 -8.75 -4.82 -0.15
N SER A 2 -8.27 -4.39 1.02
CA SER A 2 -6.87 -4.31 1.45
C SER A 2 -6.31 -5.69 1.78
N ASN A 3 -5.00 -5.91 1.60
CA ASN A 3 -4.36 -7.16 2.02
C ASN A 3 -4.11 -7.14 3.52
N GLY A 4 -4.11 -8.30 4.18
CA GLY A 4 -3.69 -8.40 5.57
C GLY A 4 -4.63 -7.80 6.63
N VAL A 5 -5.83 -7.34 6.25
CA VAL A 5 -6.80 -6.72 7.19
C VAL A 5 -7.84 -7.73 7.66
N SER A 6 -8.01 -7.82 8.98
CA SER A 6 -9.22 -8.41 9.55
C SER A 6 -10.35 -7.39 9.49
N ASN A 7 -11.40 -7.62 8.70
CA ASN A 7 -12.60 -6.80 8.80
C ASN A 7 -13.16 -7.00 10.20
N GLY A 8 -13.21 -5.93 11.00
CA GLY A 8 -13.82 -5.96 12.32
C GLY A 8 -15.29 -6.37 12.18
N VAL A 9 -15.56 -7.66 12.38
CA VAL A 9 -16.79 -8.39 12.72
C VAL A 9 -16.49 -9.86 12.34
N ALA A 10 -16.40 -10.73 13.36
CA ALA A 10 -15.95 -12.14 13.30
C ALA A 10 -14.48 -12.36 12.83
N ARG A 11 -13.87 -13.51 13.16
CA ARG A 11 -12.52 -13.89 12.69
C ARG A 11 -12.53 -13.99 11.16
N SER A 12 -12.28 -12.89 10.47
CA SER A 12 -12.11 -12.90 9.02
C SER A 12 -10.73 -13.49 8.69
N ASP A 13 -10.71 -14.47 7.79
CA ASP A 13 -9.49 -15.10 7.28
C ASP A 13 -8.48 -14.07 6.74
N LEU A 14 -7.19 -14.28 7.03
CA LEU A 14 -6.13 -13.45 6.47
C LEU A 14 -5.95 -13.81 4.99
N GLN A 15 -5.90 -12.81 4.11
CA GLN A 15 -5.84 -13.03 2.67
C GLN A 15 -4.70 -12.23 2.03
N TRP A 16 -4.04 -12.86 1.05
CA TRP A 16 -2.91 -12.28 0.33
C TRP A 16 -3.09 -12.39 -1.17
N LYS A 17 -3.11 -11.26 -1.88
CA LYS A 17 -3.02 -11.27 -3.34
C LYS A 17 -1.60 -11.61 -3.77
N VAL A 18 -1.44 -12.60 -4.65
CA VAL A 18 -0.15 -13.09 -5.11
C VAL A 18 -0.17 -13.42 -6.60
N GLY A 19 1.01 -13.35 -7.24
CA GLY A 19 1.34 -14.08 -8.46
C GLY A 19 2.18 -15.31 -8.12
N LEU A 20 1.95 -16.41 -8.81
CA LEU A 20 2.72 -17.65 -8.69
C LEU A 20 3.53 -17.84 -9.97
N ILE A 21 4.86 -17.86 -9.85
CA ILE A 21 5.77 -17.91 -10.99
C ILE A 21 6.51 -19.25 -10.97
N ASN A 22 6.48 -19.98 -12.08
CA ASN A 22 7.21 -21.24 -12.22
C ASN A 22 8.71 -21.02 -12.53
N THR A 23 9.44 -22.11 -12.69
CA THR A 23 10.87 -22.14 -13.01
C THR A 23 11.22 -21.48 -14.35
N ALA A 24 10.27 -21.44 -15.29
CA ALA A 24 10.41 -20.79 -16.59
C ALA A 24 10.10 -19.27 -16.54
N GLY A 25 9.85 -18.71 -15.35
CA GLY A 25 9.50 -17.30 -15.19
C GLY A 25 8.10 -16.96 -15.69
N LYS A 26 7.20 -17.95 -15.81
CA LYS A 26 5.82 -17.78 -16.26
C LYS A 26 4.86 -17.79 -15.08
N TYR A 27 3.87 -16.91 -15.14
CA TYR A 27 2.82 -16.81 -14.14
C TYR A 27 1.74 -17.85 -14.37
N LEU A 28 1.30 -18.48 -13.28
CA LEU A 28 0.02 -19.16 -13.20
C LEU A 28 -1.07 -18.19 -13.66
N THR A 29 -2.00 -18.69 -14.47
CA THR A 29 -3.03 -17.89 -15.12
C THR A 29 -4.35 -18.63 -15.02
N ALA A 30 -5.36 -17.98 -14.43
CA ALA A 30 -6.74 -18.43 -14.48
C ALA A 30 -7.44 -17.76 -15.65
N GLU A 31 -7.92 -18.55 -16.61
CA GLU A 31 -8.65 -18.01 -17.75
C GLU A 31 -10.03 -17.50 -17.33
N SER A 32 -10.51 -16.45 -18.01
CA SER A 32 -11.80 -15.84 -17.69
C SER A 32 -12.99 -16.73 -18.07
N PHE A 33 -12.78 -17.70 -18.97
CA PHE A 33 -13.82 -18.61 -19.45
C PHE A 33 -13.33 -20.05 -19.43
N GLY A 34 -14.27 -20.98 -19.23
CA GLY A 34 -14.02 -22.42 -19.27
C GLY A 34 -13.23 -22.98 -18.09
N PHE A 35 -13.02 -22.19 -17.03
CA PHE A 35 -12.38 -22.59 -15.76
C PHE A 35 -10.99 -23.22 -15.91
N LYS A 36 -10.33 -22.93 -17.04
CA LYS A 36 -9.00 -23.46 -17.36
C LYS A 36 -7.92 -22.70 -16.61
N ILE A 37 -6.87 -23.43 -16.27
CA ILE A 37 -5.62 -22.87 -15.76
C ILE A 37 -4.46 -23.29 -16.65
N ASN A 38 -3.53 -22.37 -16.83
CA ASN A 38 -2.25 -22.59 -17.49
C ASN A 38 -1.14 -21.79 -16.78
N VAL A 39 0.10 -21.98 -17.23
CA VAL A 39 1.30 -21.33 -16.71
C VAL A 39 2.04 -20.66 -17.88
N SER A 40 1.37 -19.70 -18.53
CA SER A 40 1.89 -19.01 -19.72
C SER A 40 2.07 -17.50 -19.54
N GLY A 41 1.55 -16.92 -18.46
CA GLY A 41 1.55 -15.47 -18.24
C GLY A 41 2.96 -14.89 -18.15
N THR A 42 3.18 -13.74 -18.75
CA THR A 42 4.51 -13.06 -18.77
C THR A 42 4.60 -11.87 -17.82
N SER A 43 3.47 -11.46 -17.24
CA SER A 43 3.37 -10.32 -16.33
C SER A 43 2.22 -10.53 -15.35
N LEU A 44 2.35 -9.95 -14.16
CA LEU A 44 1.33 -10.02 -13.11
C LEU A 44 0.19 -9.04 -13.41
N LYS A 45 -0.87 -9.54 -14.05
CA LYS A 45 -2.12 -8.79 -14.31
C LYS A 45 -3.29 -9.45 -13.58
N LYS A 46 -4.52 -9.03 -13.90
CA LYS A 46 -5.76 -9.55 -13.31
C LYS A 46 -5.86 -11.08 -13.33
N LYS A 47 -5.60 -11.72 -14.48
CA LYS A 47 -5.70 -13.18 -14.63
C LYS A 47 -4.60 -13.97 -13.90
N GLN A 48 -3.48 -13.30 -13.61
CA GLN A 48 -2.31 -13.86 -12.92
C GLN A 48 -2.32 -13.59 -11.41
N THR A 49 -3.28 -12.78 -10.95
CA THR A 49 -3.47 -12.51 -9.52
C THR A 49 -4.40 -13.54 -8.92
N PHE A 50 -3.90 -14.24 -7.91
CA PHE A 50 -4.65 -15.16 -7.06
C PHE A 50 -4.71 -14.62 -5.64
N LEU A 51 -5.71 -15.06 -4.88
CA LEU A 51 -5.85 -14.76 -3.46
C LEU A 51 -5.54 -16.02 -2.67
N LEU A 52 -4.53 -15.97 -1.81
CA LEU A 52 -4.26 -17.01 -0.82
C LEU A 52 -5.08 -16.69 0.42
N GLU A 53 -6.19 -17.40 0.61
CA GLU A 53 -7.05 -17.29 1.78
C GLU A 53 -6.57 -18.28 2.84
N GLN A 54 -6.07 -17.79 3.98
CA GLN A 54 -5.60 -18.62 5.09
C GLN A 54 -6.78 -19.12 5.92
N ASP A 55 -6.82 -20.42 6.20
CA ASP A 55 -7.84 -20.97 7.08
C ASP A 55 -7.64 -20.47 8.52
N ALA A 56 -8.71 -20.05 9.21
CA ALA A 56 -8.62 -19.55 10.59
C ALA A 56 -8.39 -20.65 11.65
N LEU A 57 -8.51 -21.92 11.30
CA LEU A 57 -8.42 -23.06 12.23
C LEU A 57 -7.27 -24.01 11.87
N GLU A 58 -7.04 -24.25 10.58
CA GLU A 58 -6.06 -25.20 10.07
C GLU A 58 -4.83 -24.50 9.45
N GLU A 59 -3.66 -25.17 9.45
CA GLU A 59 -2.44 -24.68 8.77
C GLU A 59 -2.51 -24.95 7.26
N VAL A 60 -3.55 -24.42 6.60
CA VAL A 60 -3.83 -24.61 5.17
C VAL A 60 -4.27 -23.29 4.53
N VAL A 61 -4.15 -23.23 3.22
CA VAL A 61 -4.64 -22.12 2.39
C VAL A 61 -5.55 -22.63 1.29
N TYR A 62 -6.43 -21.73 0.84
CA TYR A 62 -7.23 -21.89 -0.37
C TYR A 62 -6.73 -20.88 -1.41
N ILE A 63 -6.56 -21.33 -2.65
CA ILE A 63 -6.05 -20.49 -3.75
C ILE A 63 -7.23 -20.08 -4.61
N ARG A 64 -7.62 -18.80 -4.57
CA ARG A 64 -8.79 -18.27 -5.29
C ARG A 64 -8.37 -17.42 -6.47
N GLY A 65 -8.89 -17.73 -7.66
CA GLY A 65 -8.66 -16.96 -8.88
C GLY A 65 -9.46 -15.66 -8.95
N HIS A 66 -9.12 -14.82 -9.94
CA HIS A 66 -9.77 -13.52 -10.17
C HIS A 66 -11.28 -13.58 -10.48
N THR A 67 -11.79 -14.75 -10.87
CA THR A 67 -13.22 -15.01 -11.11
C THR A 67 -13.98 -15.33 -9.82
N GLY A 68 -13.30 -15.35 -8.68
CA GLY A 68 -13.88 -15.72 -7.39
C GLY A 68 -14.03 -17.22 -7.18
N ARG A 69 -13.41 -18.05 -8.02
CA ARG A 69 -13.41 -19.53 -7.94
C ARG A 69 -12.13 -20.06 -7.29
N TYR A 70 -12.21 -21.20 -6.63
CA TYR A 70 -11.10 -21.86 -5.96
C TYR A 70 -10.41 -22.89 -6.85
N LEU A 71 -9.10 -23.01 -6.63
CA LEU A 71 -8.27 -24.05 -7.20
C LEU A 71 -8.59 -25.40 -6.53
N SER A 72 -8.80 -26.43 -7.35
CA SER A 72 -9.15 -27.77 -6.89
C SER A 72 -8.24 -28.80 -7.51
N ALA A 73 -7.79 -29.80 -6.75
CA ALA A 73 -7.07 -30.95 -7.26
C ALA A 73 -7.83 -32.25 -6.99
N ASP A 74 -7.95 -33.11 -8.01
CA ASP A 74 -8.57 -34.43 -7.89
C ASP A 74 -7.54 -35.54 -7.59
N LYS A 75 -8.04 -36.75 -7.32
CA LYS A 75 -7.22 -37.93 -7.02
C LYS A 75 -6.32 -38.40 -8.16
N TYR A 76 -6.56 -37.93 -9.39
CA TYR A 76 -5.75 -38.21 -10.57
C TYR A 76 -4.73 -37.11 -10.87
N GLY A 77 -4.72 -36.04 -10.06
CA GLY A 77 -3.85 -34.89 -10.20
C GLY A 77 -4.29 -33.89 -11.27
N ASN A 78 -5.54 -33.97 -11.74
CA ASN A 78 -6.11 -32.92 -12.58
C ASN A 78 -6.43 -31.70 -11.71
N VAL A 79 -6.21 -30.51 -12.26
CA VAL A 79 -6.41 -29.26 -11.54
C VAL A 79 -7.39 -28.37 -12.30
N THR A 80 -8.40 -27.85 -11.59
CA THR A 80 -9.40 -26.92 -12.12
C THR A 80 -9.50 -25.67 -11.24
N CYS A 81 -10.20 -24.64 -11.71
CA CYS A 81 -10.48 -23.42 -10.96
C CYS A 81 -11.97 -23.05 -11.09
N GLU A 82 -12.82 -23.96 -10.65
CA GLU A 82 -14.26 -23.90 -10.87
C GLU A 82 -15.08 -23.90 -9.57
N ALA A 83 -14.50 -24.36 -8.46
CA ALA A 83 -15.20 -24.48 -7.19
C ALA A 83 -15.63 -23.11 -6.65
N GLU A 84 -16.89 -23.00 -6.23
CA GLU A 84 -17.43 -21.78 -5.59
C GLU A 84 -17.20 -21.77 -4.08
N GLU A 85 -17.04 -22.95 -3.50
CA GLU A 85 -16.91 -23.18 -2.07
C GLU A 85 -15.59 -23.89 -1.75
N ARG A 86 -15.24 -23.85 -0.47
CA ARG A 86 -14.03 -24.49 0.05
C ARG A 86 -14.37 -25.90 0.55
N ASP A 87 -13.69 -26.92 0.03
CA ASP A 87 -13.79 -28.29 0.51
C ASP A 87 -12.39 -28.97 0.52
N GLN A 88 -12.34 -30.28 0.72
CA GLN A 88 -11.10 -31.05 0.88
C GLN A 88 -10.17 -30.97 -0.34
N SER A 89 -10.72 -30.88 -1.56
CA SER A 89 -9.94 -30.80 -2.80
C SER A 89 -9.32 -29.42 -3.04
N GLU A 90 -9.79 -28.39 -2.33
CA GLU A 90 -9.31 -27.00 -2.43
C GLU A 90 -8.30 -26.65 -1.33
N LYS A 91 -8.05 -27.57 -0.38
CA LYS A 91 -7.09 -27.38 0.72
C LYS A 91 -5.65 -27.63 0.26
N PHE A 92 -4.80 -26.62 0.41
CA PHE A 92 -3.37 -26.72 0.16
C PHE A 92 -2.55 -26.41 1.40
N ALA A 93 -1.61 -27.29 1.74
CA ALA A 93 -0.53 -27.00 2.68
C ALA A 93 0.63 -26.33 1.92
N VAL A 94 1.30 -25.37 2.57
CA VAL A 94 2.45 -24.66 2.00
C VAL A 94 3.73 -25.19 2.61
N GLU A 95 4.64 -25.64 1.76
CA GLU A 95 5.99 -26.08 2.13
C GLU A 95 7.02 -25.10 1.55
N TYR A 96 8.06 -24.78 2.32
CA TYR A 96 9.08 -23.81 1.95
C TYR A 96 10.36 -24.50 1.50
N ASP A 97 10.98 -24.01 0.42
CA ASP A 97 12.25 -24.55 -0.06
C ASP A 97 13.34 -24.43 1.01
N LYS A 98 13.97 -25.56 1.32
CA LYS A 98 14.99 -25.68 2.36
C LYS A 98 16.31 -25.02 1.98
N ASN A 99 16.51 -24.75 0.69
CA ASN A 99 17.73 -24.10 0.17
C ASN A 99 17.73 -22.58 0.35
N GLY A 100 16.70 -22.00 0.96
CA GLY A 100 16.61 -20.55 1.19
C GLY A 100 16.40 -19.75 -0.10
N SER A 101 15.83 -20.35 -1.14
CA SER A 101 15.49 -19.68 -2.39
C SER A 101 14.30 -18.72 -2.24
N GLY A 102 13.46 -18.92 -1.23
CA GLY A 102 12.19 -18.19 -1.05
C GLY A 102 11.03 -18.77 -1.86
N ARG A 103 11.26 -19.89 -2.57
CA ARG A 103 10.22 -20.58 -3.34
C ARG A 103 9.38 -21.50 -2.47
N TRP A 104 8.13 -21.67 -2.85
CA TRP A 104 7.12 -22.41 -2.12
C TRP A 104 6.65 -23.61 -2.95
N ALA A 105 6.26 -24.68 -2.29
CA ALA A 105 5.53 -25.80 -2.88
C ALA A 105 4.14 -25.86 -2.26
N PHE A 106 3.13 -26.11 -3.08
CA PHE A 106 1.74 -26.23 -2.65
C PHE A 106 1.30 -27.67 -2.75
N LYS A 107 0.97 -28.27 -1.61
CA LYS A 107 0.57 -29.67 -1.50
C LYS A 107 -0.93 -29.77 -1.28
N ASN A 108 -1.65 -30.44 -2.16
CA ASN A 108 -3.05 -30.76 -1.89
C ASN A 108 -3.14 -31.71 -0.69
N VAL A 109 -3.93 -31.32 0.31
CA VAL A 109 -4.00 -32.06 1.59
C VAL A 109 -4.71 -33.40 1.42
N ALA A 110 -5.78 -33.45 0.62
CA ALA A 110 -6.58 -34.66 0.42
C ALA A 110 -5.82 -35.78 -0.30
N HIS A 111 -4.92 -35.43 -1.22
CA HIS A 111 -4.24 -36.39 -2.10
C HIS A 111 -2.73 -36.49 -1.88
N GLY A 112 -2.15 -35.54 -1.14
CA GLY A 112 -0.72 -35.54 -0.78
C GLY A 112 0.23 -35.23 -1.93
N ASN A 113 -0.28 -34.72 -3.06
CA ASN A 113 0.51 -34.39 -4.24
C ASN A 113 0.77 -32.88 -4.34
N TYR A 114 1.78 -32.50 -5.12
CA TYR A 114 2.24 -31.11 -5.26
C TYR A 114 1.83 -30.50 -6.60
N LEU A 115 1.48 -29.21 -6.57
CA LEU A 115 1.23 -28.40 -7.76
C LEU A 115 2.52 -28.18 -8.57
N SER A 116 2.46 -28.49 -9.85
CA SER A 116 3.48 -28.13 -10.83
C SER A 116 2.87 -27.85 -12.19
N GLY A 117 3.58 -27.08 -13.01
CA GLY A 117 3.17 -26.94 -14.40
C GLY A 117 4.00 -25.99 -15.23
N ASN A 118 3.85 -26.17 -16.54
CA ASN A 118 4.40 -25.31 -17.56
C ASN A 118 3.42 -25.25 -18.73
N GLU A 119 3.19 -24.06 -19.26
CA GLU A 119 2.20 -23.82 -20.33
C GLU A 119 0.84 -24.44 -19.95
N ASP A 120 0.23 -25.24 -20.82
CA ASP A 120 -1.08 -25.85 -20.56
C ASP A 120 -1.02 -27.12 -19.69
N ASN A 121 0.17 -27.59 -19.32
CA ASN A 121 0.34 -28.80 -18.52
C ASN A 121 0.46 -28.46 -17.03
N PHE A 122 -0.63 -27.98 -16.43
CA PHE A 122 -0.72 -27.71 -15.00
C PHE A 122 -1.43 -28.85 -14.26
N LYS A 123 -0.75 -29.43 -13.24
CA LYS A 123 -1.17 -30.66 -12.57
C LYS A 123 -0.83 -30.64 -11.07
N CYS A 124 -1.46 -31.55 -10.32
CA CYS A 124 -1.18 -31.82 -8.91
C CYS A 124 -0.89 -33.31 -8.69
N PHE A 125 0.23 -33.79 -9.21
CA PHE A 125 0.49 -35.24 -9.30
C PHE A 125 1.81 -35.70 -8.67
N ALA A 126 2.79 -34.80 -8.55
CA ALA A 126 4.09 -35.17 -8.00
C ALA A 126 3.96 -35.54 -6.50
N LYS A 127 4.62 -36.62 -6.07
CA LYS A 127 4.62 -37.06 -4.65
C LYS A 127 5.74 -36.43 -3.82
N THR A 128 6.70 -35.80 -4.47
CA THR A 128 7.88 -35.17 -3.87
C THR A 128 8.14 -33.84 -4.56
N VAL A 129 8.64 -32.86 -3.81
CA VAL A 129 9.03 -31.56 -4.37
C VAL A 129 10.34 -31.68 -5.14
N ALA A 130 10.30 -31.38 -6.43
CA ALA A 130 11.48 -31.09 -7.24
C ALA A 130 11.38 -29.66 -7.79
N GLU A 131 12.27 -29.31 -8.71
CA GLU A 131 12.38 -27.97 -9.28
C GLU A 131 11.06 -27.48 -9.88
N ASN A 132 10.29 -28.35 -10.57
CA ASN A 132 9.03 -27.99 -11.22
C ASN A 132 7.87 -27.74 -10.25
N GLU A 133 7.96 -28.20 -9.00
CA GLU A 133 6.96 -28.01 -7.95
C GLU A 133 7.24 -26.75 -7.10
N LEU A 134 8.34 -26.04 -7.37
CA LEU A 134 8.73 -24.83 -6.66
C LEU A 134 8.30 -23.57 -7.40
N TRP A 135 7.57 -22.72 -6.68
CA TRP A 135 7.00 -21.48 -7.19
C TRP A 135 7.62 -20.27 -6.49
N VAL A 136 8.01 -19.26 -7.27
CA VAL A 136 8.25 -17.93 -6.71
C VAL A 136 6.90 -17.28 -6.43
N VAL A 137 6.68 -16.86 -5.19
CA VAL A 137 5.45 -16.17 -4.78
C VAL A 137 5.72 -14.68 -4.69
N GLN A 138 5.08 -13.91 -5.56
CA GLN A 138 5.18 -12.46 -5.61
C GLN A 138 3.90 -11.84 -5.08
N LEU A 139 3.96 -11.13 -3.96
CA LEU A 139 2.86 -10.33 -3.43
C LEU A 139 2.37 -9.32 -4.49
N SER A 140 1.07 -9.36 -4.80
CA SER A 140 0.36 -8.46 -5.70
C SER A 140 -0.29 -7.34 -4.89
N ILE A 141 0.54 -6.61 -4.14
CA ILE A 141 0.14 -5.53 -3.24
C ILE A 141 0.98 -4.29 -3.58
N HIS A 142 0.50 -3.10 -3.22
CA HIS A 142 1.37 -1.93 -3.30
C HIS A 142 2.55 -2.09 -2.33
N PRO A 143 3.81 -1.84 -2.73
CA PRO A 143 4.95 -2.10 -1.85
C PRO A 143 5.03 -1.20 -0.62
N GLN A 144 4.33 -0.06 -0.60
CA GLN A 144 4.30 0.89 0.51
C GLN A 144 3.21 0.52 1.52
N VAL A 145 3.62 0.00 2.67
CA VAL A 145 2.74 -0.59 3.68
C VAL A 145 3.09 -0.11 5.08
N ASN A 146 2.19 -0.37 6.03
CA ASN A 146 2.51 -0.40 7.44
C ASN A 146 2.62 -1.86 7.89
N LEU A 147 3.62 -2.14 8.73
CA LEU A 147 3.93 -3.50 9.18
C LEU A 147 3.62 -3.63 10.67
N ARG A 148 2.67 -4.50 11.02
CA ARG A 148 2.20 -4.71 12.39
C ARG A 148 2.63 -6.07 12.91
N ASN A 149 3.23 -6.13 14.09
CA ASN A 149 3.53 -7.39 14.75
C ASN A 149 2.29 -7.96 15.45
N VAL A 150 2.05 -9.26 15.26
CA VAL A 150 0.84 -9.96 15.72
C VAL A 150 0.81 -10.05 17.25
N ASN A 151 1.92 -10.42 17.89
CA ASN A 151 1.94 -10.56 19.36
C ASN A 151 1.88 -9.21 20.07
N ARG A 152 2.77 -8.28 19.69
CA ARG A 152 2.89 -6.98 20.35
C ARG A 152 1.70 -6.06 20.08
N LYS A 153 0.98 -6.26 18.97
CA LYS A 153 -0.06 -5.36 18.49
C LYS A 153 0.48 -3.92 18.37
N ARG A 154 1.67 -3.83 17.77
CA ARG A 154 2.42 -2.59 17.52
C ARG A 154 2.98 -2.59 16.12
N TYR A 155 3.20 -1.41 15.58
CA TYR A 155 3.69 -1.17 14.23
C TYR A 155 5.20 -0.93 14.25
N ALA A 156 5.83 -1.34 13.16
CA ALA A 156 7.22 -1.04 12.86
C ALA A 156 7.36 0.42 12.43
N HIS A 157 8.38 1.09 12.93
CA HIS A 157 8.75 2.45 12.52
C HIS A 157 10.25 2.69 12.70
N LEU A 158 10.81 3.62 11.92
CA LEU A 158 12.19 4.05 12.06
C LEU A 158 12.31 4.98 13.27
N LYS A 159 13.11 4.58 14.27
CA LYS A 159 13.39 5.37 15.46
C LYS A 159 14.79 5.07 15.99
N ASP A 160 15.53 6.13 16.33
CA ASP A 160 16.89 6.05 16.88
C ASP A 160 17.83 5.18 16.00
N GLU A 161 17.77 5.37 14.67
CA GLU A 161 18.55 4.61 13.67
C GLU A 161 18.25 3.10 13.60
N GLU A 162 17.15 2.66 14.22
CA GLU A 162 16.70 1.27 14.22
C GLU A 162 15.24 1.16 13.76
N LEU A 163 14.88 0.02 13.19
CA LEU A 163 13.47 -0.30 12.99
C LEU A 163 12.92 -0.91 14.29
N GLN A 164 12.09 -0.16 15.02
CA GLN A 164 11.49 -0.57 16.29
C GLN A 164 10.04 -0.98 16.11
N VAL A 165 9.55 -1.94 16.90
CA VAL A 165 8.13 -2.39 16.89
C VAL A 165 7.40 -1.91 18.14
N THR A 166 7.33 -0.59 18.29
CA THR A 166 6.81 0.07 19.50
C THR A 166 5.58 0.94 19.22
N GLU A 167 5.30 1.24 17.95
CA GLU A 167 4.32 2.25 17.57
C GLU A 167 2.88 1.73 17.73
N ILE A 168 1.97 2.52 18.31
CA ILE A 168 0.61 2.05 18.63
C ILE A 168 -0.29 2.08 17.40
N ILE A 169 -0.14 3.13 16.59
CA ILE A 169 -0.81 3.35 15.31
C ILE A 169 0.24 3.81 14.31
N PRO A 170 0.21 3.44 13.03
CA PRO A 170 1.30 3.73 12.12
C PRO A 170 1.29 5.21 11.70
N TRP A 171 1.89 6.08 12.51
CA TRP A 171 1.87 7.53 12.36
C TRP A 171 3.20 8.08 11.82
N GLY A 172 3.12 9.17 11.07
CA GLY A 172 4.28 9.81 10.47
C GLY A 172 4.83 9.06 9.26
N ARG A 173 5.91 9.62 8.71
CA ARG A 173 6.69 8.97 7.64
C ARG A 173 7.52 7.81 8.16
N GLU A 174 7.84 7.83 9.45
CA GLU A 174 8.65 6.87 10.17
C GLU A 174 8.01 5.48 10.16
N ALA A 175 6.67 5.39 10.15
CA ALA A 175 5.91 4.14 10.07
C ALA A 175 5.76 3.57 8.64
N LEU A 176 6.28 4.24 7.61
CA LEU A 176 6.26 3.76 6.23
C LEU A 176 7.32 2.68 6.01
N ILE A 177 6.89 1.50 5.59
CA ILE A 177 7.76 0.40 5.16
C ILE A 177 7.55 0.14 3.68
N ILE A 178 8.65 -0.01 2.94
CA ILE A 178 8.66 -0.42 1.55
C ILE A 178 9.10 -1.89 1.48
N LEU A 179 8.23 -2.76 0.97
CA LEU A 179 8.52 -4.17 0.72
C LEU A 179 9.21 -4.32 -0.65
N HIS A 180 10.53 -4.38 -0.64
CA HIS A 180 11.33 -4.55 -1.85
C HIS A 180 11.38 -6.02 -2.26
N PHE A 181 10.79 -6.37 -3.41
CA PHE A 181 10.89 -7.71 -3.97
C PHE A 181 12.22 -7.91 -4.72
N ASP A 182 12.92 -9.00 -4.42
CA ASP A 182 14.14 -9.42 -5.09
C ASP A 182 14.11 -10.94 -5.32
N ASN A 183 13.64 -11.36 -6.51
CA ASN A 183 13.72 -12.75 -7.00
C ASN A 183 13.23 -13.82 -6.00
N GLY A 184 12.01 -13.66 -5.46
CA GLY A 184 11.42 -14.59 -4.49
C GLY A 184 11.81 -14.32 -3.03
N LYS A 185 12.67 -13.32 -2.80
CA LYS A 185 12.97 -12.76 -1.49
C LYS A 185 12.40 -11.35 -1.38
N TYR A 186 12.34 -10.87 -0.17
CA TYR A 186 11.92 -9.52 0.18
C TYR A 186 12.96 -8.85 1.06
N ALA A 187 13.08 -7.53 0.94
CA ALA A 187 13.79 -6.69 1.88
C ALA A 187 12.83 -5.64 2.44
N LEU A 188 13.04 -5.26 3.70
CA LEU A 188 12.28 -4.20 4.33
C LEU A 188 13.08 -2.92 4.21
N LYS A 189 12.46 -1.88 3.65
CA LYS A 189 13.11 -0.60 3.40
C LYS A 189 12.36 0.54 4.09
N THR A 190 13.08 1.43 4.75
CA THR A 190 12.55 2.58 5.49
C THR A 190 12.28 3.75 4.56
N PHE A 191 11.57 4.78 5.06
CA PHE A 191 11.25 5.99 4.28
C PHE A 191 12.49 6.79 3.83
N ASP A 192 13.63 6.59 4.47
CA ASP A 192 14.91 7.24 4.15
C ASP A 192 15.81 6.37 3.26
N ASN A 193 15.20 5.39 2.56
CA ASN A 193 15.83 4.61 1.51
C ASN A 193 16.87 3.56 1.98
N ARG A 194 16.86 3.16 3.27
CA ARG A 194 17.76 2.13 3.82
C ARG A 194 17.08 0.78 4.02
N PHE A 195 17.82 -0.31 3.86
CA PHE A 195 17.38 -1.69 4.02
C PHE A 195 17.70 -2.21 5.43
N LEU A 196 16.77 -2.95 6.03
CA LEU A 196 16.96 -3.65 7.29
C LEU A 196 17.78 -4.94 7.10
N ASN A 197 18.96 -5.01 7.71
CA ASN A 197 19.74 -6.22 7.82
C ASN A 197 19.29 -7.07 9.02
N ARG A 198 19.58 -8.37 8.95
CA ARG A 198 19.16 -9.36 9.95
C ARG A 198 19.68 -9.10 11.36
N ASP A 199 20.75 -8.34 11.54
CA ASP A 199 21.28 -7.98 12.85
C ASP A 199 20.57 -6.78 13.50
N GLY A 200 19.70 -6.11 12.73
CA GLY A 200 18.95 -4.91 13.12
C GLY A 200 19.53 -3.61 12.55
N SER A 201 20.69 -3.66 11.89
CA SER A 201 21.30 -2.48 11.27
C SER A 201 20.57 -2.07 9.99
N LEU A 202 20.70 -0.80 9.61
CA LEU A 202 20.15 -0.23 8.38
C LEU A 202 21.29 0.10 7.40
N SER A 203 21.19 -0.35 6.14
CA SER A 203 22.20 -0.09 5.09
C SER A 203 21.59 0.54 3.83
N PRO A 204 22.31 1.44 3.13
CA PRO A 204 21.81 2.02 1.88
C PRO A 204 21.77 0.99 0.72
N GLU A 205 22.62 -0.03 0.77
CA GLU A 205 22.69 -1.09 -0.23
C GLU A 205 22.07 -2.39 0.27
N LEU A 206 21.48 -3.15 -0.66
CA LEU A 206 20.87 -4.45 -0.37
C LEU A 206 21.93 -5.57 -0.37
N SER A 207 22.31 -6.00 0.83
CA SER A 207 23.20 -7.14 1.05
C SER A 207 22.42 -8.46 1.17
N ASN A 208 23.10 -9.59 1.30
CA ASN A 208 22.45 -10.87 1.60
C ASN A 208 21.81 -10.87 3.01
N ASP A 209 22.33 -10.06 3.92
CA ASP A 209 21.80 -9.93 5.29
C ASP A 209 20.47 -9.17 5.35
N GLY A 210 20.17 -8.36 4.32
CA GLY A 210 18.88 -7.66 4.17
C GLY A 210 17.83 -8.42 3.35
N ARG A 211 18.11 -9.67 2.96
CA ARG A 211 17.19 -10.50 2.15
C ARG A 211 16.49 -11.54 3.01
N TYR A 212 15.17 -11.52 2.98
CA TYR A 212 14.30 -12.40 3.73
C TYR A 212 13.43 -13.23 2.79
N THR A 213 13.32 -14.52 3.07
CA THR A 213 12.27 -15.36 2.49
C THR A 213 10.97 -15.15 3.29
N LEU A 214 9.83 -15.19 2.61
CA LEU A 214 8.53 -15.11 3.27
C LEU A 214 8.02 -16.51 3.57
N GLU A 215 7.50 -16.68 4.79
CA GLU A 215 6.70 -17.83 5.18
C GLU A 215 5.35 -17.33 5.72
N ILE A 216 4.25 -17.90 5.23
CA ILE A 216 2.92 -17.69 5.80
C ILE A 216 2.61 -18.75 6.88
N ARG A 217 1.95 -18.33 7.94
CA ARG A 217 1.31 -19.22 8.92
C ARG A 217 -0.18 -18.96 8.91
N SER A 218 -0.97 -20.03 9.04
CA SER A 218 -2.43 -20.00 9.06
C SER A 218 -2.94 -20.53 10.41
N GLY A 219 -4.24 -20.76 10.53
CA GLY A 219 -4.87 -21.22 11.77
C GLY A 219 -5.01 -20.10 12.82
N ALA A 220 -4.95 -20.49 14.09
CA ALA A 220 -5.23 -19.59 15.21
C ALA A 220 -4.28 -18.38 15.31
N ASN A 221 -3.09 -18.47 14.69
CA ASN A 221 -2.09 -17.40 14.61
C ASN A 221 -1.66 -17.23 13.15
N SER A 222 -2.48 -16.50 12.40
CA SER A 222 -2.21 -16.18 11.00
C SER A 222 -1.25 -15.00 10.84
N GLY A 223 -0.33 -15.05 9.87
CA GLY A 223 0.56 -13.93 9.56
C GLY A 223 1.67 -14.27 8.57
N LEU A 224 2.54 -13.29 8.33
CA LEU A 224 3.80 -13.41 7.57
C LEU A 224 4.98 -13.45 8.53
N ALA A 225 5.93 -14.35 8.27
CA ALA A 225 7.22 -14.38 8.91
C ALA A 225 8.33 -14.11 7.88
N PHE A 226 9.33 -13.33 8.28
CA PHE A 226 10.48 -12.97 7.45
C PHE A 226 11.70 -13.75 7.93
N LYS A 227 12.18 -14.70 7.12
CA LYS A 227 13.30 -15.58 7.47
C LYS A 227 14.57 -15.16 6.76
N ASP A 228 15.61 -14.89 7.54
CA ASP A 228 16.91 -14.46 7.07
C ASP A 228 17.74 -15.59 6.42
N CYS A 229 18.89 -15.22 5.87
CA CYS A 229 19.84 -16.12 5.22
C CYS A 229 20.45 -17.20 6.14
N THR A 230 20.30 -17.10 7.46
CA THR A 230 20.77 -18.09 8.45
C THR A 230 19.65 -18.96 9.02
N GLY A 231 18.42 -18.77 8.53
CA GLY A 231 17.25 -19.52 8.96
C GLY A 231 16.66 -19.02 10.28
N THR A 232 16.96 -17.79 10.70
CA THR A 232 16.26 -17.14 11.82
C THR A 232 15.21 -16.16 11.32
N TYR A 233 14.17 -15.91 12.12
CA TYR A 233 13.06 -15.05 11.76
C TYR A 233 13.19 -13.69 12.41
N LEU A 234 12.78 -12.65 11.68
CA LEU A 234 12.61 -11.31 12.23
C LEU A 234 11.60 -11.34 13.37
N THR A 235 11.96 -10.69 14.46
CA THR A 235 11.14 -10.51 15.66
C THR A 235 11.54 -9.19 16.33
N ALA A 236 10.80 -8.80 17.36
CA ALA A 236 11.05 -7.58 18.10
C ALA A 236 11.81 -7.87 19.41
N VAL A 237 13.04 -7.38 19.52
CA VAL A 237 14.00 -7.80 20.54
C VAL A 237 14.33 -6.68 21.53
N GLY A 238 14.45 -7.03 22.81
CA GLY A 238 14.91 -6.11 23.85
C GLY A 238 13.87 -5.09 24.30
N ALA A 239 14.32 -4.13 25.11
CA ALA A 239 13.46 -3.10 25.69
C ALA A 239 12.92 -2.10 24.64
N THR A 240 13.72 -1.84 23.61
CA THR A 240 13.39 -0.98 22.45
C THR A 240 12.60 -1.71 21.38
N ALA A 241 12.39 -3.02 21.51
CA ALA A 241 11.68 -3.84 20.53
C ALA A 241 12.28 -3.75 19.11
N THR A 242 13.60 -3.65 19.01
CA THR A 242 14.36 -3.57 17.76
C THR A 242 14.08 -4.81 16.89
N MET A 243 13.75 -4.59 15.63
CA MET A 243 13.45 -5.65 14.67
C MET A 243 14.74 -6.29 14.17
N LYS A 244 14.93 -7.58 14.45
CA LYS A 244 16.09 -8.36 13.98
C LYS A 244 15.84 -9.86 13.98
N GLY A 245 16.67 -10.60 13.25
CA GLY A 245 16.67 -12.05 13.20
C GLY A 245 17.12 -12.64 14.54
N ARG A 246 16.33 -13.56 15.11
CA ARG A 246 16.67 -14.18 16.41
C ARG A 246 16.28 -15.64 16.53
N ASN A 247 15.01 -15.95 16.29
CA ASN A 247 14.43 -17.26 16.61
C ASN A 247 14.46 -18.16 15.38
N LYS A 248 14.65 -19.48 15.56
CA LYS A 248 14.63 -20.48 14.47
C LYS A 248 13.26 -21.09 14.19
N THR A 249 12.26 -20.69 14.97
CA THR A 249 10.89 -21.20 14.92
C THR A 249 9.94 -20.02 14.94
N VAL A 250 8.82 -20.15 14.24
CA VAL A 250 7.81 -19.09 14.16
C VAL A 250 6.81 -19.26 15.29
N SER A 251 6.69 -18.24 16.14
CA SER A 251 5.60 -18.05 17.08
C SER A 251 4.85 -16.76 16.75
N LYS A 252 3.91 -16.31 17.59
CA LYS A 252 3.24 -15.01 17.39
C LYS A 252 4.23 -13.84 17.35
N ASP A 253 5.39 -13.96 17.99
CA ASP A 253 6.41 -12.91 18.03
C ASP A 253 7.07 -12.67 16.67
N GLU A 254 7.14 -13.69 15.82
CA GLU A 254 7.75 -13.64 14.48
C GLU A 254 6.72 -13.36 13.37
N LEU A 255 5.45 -13.19 13.73
CA LEU A 255 4.36 -12.98 12.80
C LEU A 255 4.00 -11.51 12.66
N PHE A 256 3.78 -11.11 11.41
CA PHE A 256 3.40 -9.76 11.03
C PHE A 256 2.20 -9.75 10.08
N THR A 257 1.42 -8.67 10.14
CA THR A 257 0.39 -8.33 9.15
C THR A 257 0.81 -7.07 8.41
N LEU A 258 0.33 -6.94 7.17
CA LEU A 258 0.54 -5.76 6.33
C LEU A 258 -0.76 -4.98 6.28
N GLU A 259 -0.66 -3.66 6.35
CA GLU A 259 -1.78 -2.75 6.21
C GLU A 259 -1.42 -1.71 5.14
N ASP A 260 -2.42 -1.27 4.38
CA ASP A 260 -2.23 -0.21 3.38
C ASP A 260 -1.88 1.11 4.09
N SER A 261 -0.83 1.80 3.62
CA SER A 261 -0.41 3.08 4.18
C SER A 261 -1.27 4.22 3.63
N CYS A 262 -2.30 4.63 4.36
CA CYS A 262 -3.19 5.74 3.97
C CYS A 262 -2.42 7.06 3.92
N PRO A 263 -2.88 8.05 3.12
CA PRO A 263 -2.23 9.36 3.07
C PRO A 263 -2.36 10.07 4.42
N GLN A 264 -1.23 10.50 4.95
CA GLN A 264 -1.17 11.37 6.13
C GLN A 264 -0.78 12.76 5.68
N VAL A 265 -1.55 13.75 6.11
CA VAL A 265 -1.47 15.11 5.60
C VAL A 265 -1.35 16.12 6.71
N ILE A 266 -0.71 17.25 6.38
CA ILE A 266 -0.81 18.50 7.13
C ILE A 266 -1.64 19.46 6.30
N LEU A 267 -2.58 20.12 6.96
CA LEU A 267 -3.42 21.15 6.37
C LEU A 267 -2.95 22.53 6.83
N THR A 268 -2.73 23.45 5.89
CA THR A 268 -2.36 24.84 6.21
C THR A 268 -3.47 25.77 5.74
N SER A 269 -4.05 26.57 6.63
CA SER A 269 -5.14 27.48 6.26
C SER A 269 -4.62 28.63 5.42
N LEU A 270 -5.28 28.90 4.28
CA LEU A 270 -4.94 30.02 3.42
C LEU A 270 -5.27 31.39 4.05
N ALA A 271 -6.22 31.42 5.00
CA ALA A 271 -6.66 32.66 5.64
C ALA A 271 -5.59 33.30 6.55
N ASN A 272 -4.74 32.48 7.18
CA ASN A 272 -3.76 32.95 8.16
C ASN A 272 -2.38 32.29 8.03
N ASN A 273 -2.20 31.39 7.07
CA ASN A 273 -0.98 30.63 6.82
C ASN A 273 -0.46 29.84 8.03
N LYS A 274 -1.38 29.34 8.86
CA LYS A 274 -1.08 28.49 10.02
C LYS A 274 -1.52 27.04 9.77
N LYS A 275 -0.74 26.10 10.30
CA LYS A 275 -1.05 24.67 10.26
C LYS A 275 -2.23 24.36 11.18
N VAL A 276 -3.10 23.48 10.71
CA VAL A 276 -4.20 22.88 11.48
C VAL A 276 -3.64 21.91 12.50
N SER A 277 -4.15 21.96 13.73
CA SER A 277 -3.62 21.23 14.87
C SER A 277 -4.71 20.91 15.89
N ILE A 278 -4.47 19.86 16.68
CA ILE A 278 -5.25 19.49 17.87
C ILE A 278 -4.52 19.82 19.19
N ARG A 279 -3.44 20.61 19.13
CA ARG A 279 -2.60 20.92 20.30
C ARG A 279 -3.32 21.73 21.39
N GLN A 280 -4.30 22.55 21.01
CA GLN A 280 -4.99 23.47 21.93
C GLN A 280 -6.19 22.85 22.67
N GLY A 281 -6.42 21.55 22.53
CA GLY A 281 -7.49 20.82 23.22
C GLY A 281 -8.37 20.05 22.25
N VAL A 282 -9.66 20.01 22.53
CA VAL A 282 -10.63 19.22 21.75
C VAL A 282 -10.94 19.83 20.38
N ASP A 283 -10.90 21.17 20.29
CA ASP A 283 -11.18 21.90 19.06
C ASP A 283 -10.00 21.79 18.09
N VAL A 284 -10.34 21.61 16.81
CA VAL A 284 -9.37 21.65 15.72
C VAL A 284 -9.12 23.11 15.33
N THR A 285 -7.85 23.51 15.29
CA THR A 285 -7.46 24.93 15.14
C THR A 285 -6.29 25.12 14.18
N ALA A 286 -6.36 26.13 13.32
CA ALA A 286 -5.26 26.59 12.45
C ALA A 286 -4.51 27.75 13.11
N ASN A 287 -3.52 27.45 13.94
CA ASN A 287 -2.77 28.44 14.72
C ASN A 287 -1.27 28.12 14.91
N GLN A 288 -0.80 26.97 14.44
CA GLN A 288 0.61 26.60 14.56
C GLN A 288 1.41 27.20 13.41
N ASP A 289 2.54 27.84 13.73
CA ASP A 289 3.51 28.39 12.78
C ASP A 289 4.92 27.83 12.96
N GLU A 290 5.09 26.90 13.89
CA GLU A 290 6.34 26.19 14.08
C GLU A 290 6.78 25.54 12.77
N ALA A 291 8.07 25.71 12.46
CA ALA A 291 8.66 25.15 11.26
C ALA A 291 8.61 23.61 11.30
N GLU A 292 8.85 23.04 12.49
CA GLU A 292 8.79 21.60 12.72
C GLU A 292 7.35 21.10 12.70
N ASP A 293 7.15 19.95 12.06
CA ASP A 293 5.88 19.25 12.04
C ASP A 293 5.83 18.33 13.27
N THR A 294 4.78 18.39 14.08
CA THR A 294 4.56 17.41 15.17
C THR A 294 3.38 16.49 14.82
N ASP A 295 3.26 15.38 15.55
CA ASP A 295 2.17 14.42 15.35
C ASP A 295 0.77 15.03 15.49
N LYS A 296 0.65 16.17 16.19
CA LYS A 296 -0.61 16.89 16.43
C LYS A 296 -1.09 17.72 15.23
N GLU A 297 -0.24 17.93 14.22
CA GLU A 297 -0.59 18.60 12.97
C GLU A 297 -0.82 17.61 11.81
N ILE A 298 -0.47 16.34 12.01
CA ILE A 298 -0.67 15.27 11.05
C ILE A 298 -2.09 14.74 11.19
N PHE A 299 -2.76 14.49 10.06
CA PHE A 299 -4.06 13.84 9.99
C PHE A 299 -4.04 12.74 8.94
N GLN A 300 -4.49 11.53 9.29
CA GLN A 300 -4.66 10.47 8.30
C GLN A 300 -6.01 10.63 7.60
N MET A 301 -5.96 10.80 6.28
CA MET A 301 -7.15 10.86 5.43
C MET A 301 -7.60 9.44 5.08
N GLU A 302 -8.80 9.06 5.54
CA GLU A 302 -9.39 7.75 5.28
C GLU A 302 -10.65 7.91 4.43
N LEU A 303 -10.71 7.28 3.26
CA LEU A 303 -11.93 7.25 2.46
C LEU A 303 -12.94 6.32 3.15
N VAL A 304 -13.95 6.89 3.79
CA VAL A 304 -14.98 6.17 4.56
C VAL A 304 -16.08 5.68 3.63
N VAL A 305 -16.55 6.55 2.74
CA VAL A 305 -17.58 6.22 1.74
C VAL A 305 -17.00 6.50 0.37
N PRO A 306 -16.85 5.48 -0.50
CA PRO A 306 -16.38 5.68 -1.87
C PRO A 306 -17.31 6.60 -2.67
N PRO A 307 -16.77 7.37 -3.65
CA PRO A 307 -17.61 8.15 -4.54
C PRO A 307 -18.50 7.26 -5.42
N THR A 308 -19.63 7.80 -5.85
CA THR A 308 -20.49 7.25 -6.89
C THR A 308 -20.63 8.28 -8.02
N GLU A 309 -21.33 7.94 -9.11
CA GLU A 309 -21.64 8.92 -10.16
C GLU A 309 -22.47 10.11 -9.65
N GLU A 310 -23.28 9.89 -8.61
CA GLU A 310 -24.22 10.90 -8.07
C GLU A 310 -23.69 11.60 -6.81
N THR A 311 -22.77 10.98 -6.06
CA THR A 311 -22.33 11.48 -4.75
C THR A 311 -20.82 11.48 -4.61
N PRO A 312 -20.23 12.56 -4.07
CA PRO A 312 -18.79 12.60 -3.81
C PRO A 312 -18.40 11.59 -2.72
N GLY A 313 -17.13 11.20 -2.74
CA GLY A 313 -16.55 10.37 -1.68
C GLY A 313 -16.50 11.14 -0.35
N LYS A 314 -16.70 10.42 0.75
CA LYS A 314 -16.62 10.99 2.10
C LYS A 314 -15.38 10.49 2.83
N TRP A 315 -14.69 11.43 3.47
CA TRP A 315 -13.42 11.25 4.12
C TRP A 315 -13.54 11.44 5.63
N GLY A 316 -12.77 10.66 6.38
CA GLY A 316 -12.50 10.90 7.79
C GLY A 316 -11.07 11.41 7.97
N PHE A 317 -10.87 12.29 8.93
CA PHE A 317 -9.55 12.78 9.35
C PHE A 317 -9.24 12.21 10.72
N ARG A 318 -8.43 11.15 10.76
CA ARG A 318 -7.97 10.53 12.01
C ARG A 318 -6.81 11.34 12.58
N THR A 319 -6.62 11.28 13.90
CA THR A 319 -5.54 11.94 14.64
C THR A 319 -4.57 10.93 15.26
N VAL A 320 -3.44 11.43 15.78
CA VAL A 320 -2.48 10.61 16.54
C VAL A 320 -3.09 9.98 17.79
N ASP A 321 -4.12 10.59 18.36
CA ASP A 321 -4.82 10.08 19.56
C ASP A 321 -5.84 8.99 19.21
N ASN A 322 -5.85 8.53 17.96
CA ASN A 322 -6.80 7.57 17.43
C ASN A 322 -8.26 8.03 17.55
N THR A 323 -8.47 9.34 17.44
CA THR A 323 -9.78 9.97 17.31
C THR A 323 -9.97 10.51 15.91
N TYR A 324 -11.18 10.94 15.58
CA TYR A 324 -11.54 11.51 14.29
C TYR A 324 -12.06 12.92 14.47
N TRP A 325 -11.83 13.75 13.44
CA TRP A 325 -12.56 15.00 13.29
C TRP A 325 -14.06 14.75 13.32
N THR A 326 -14.81 15.60 13.99
CA THR A 326 -16.26 15.53 14.09
C THR A 326 -16.88 16.92 14.12
N GLN A 327 -18.01 17.06 13.44
CA GLN A 327 -18.78 18.30 13.40
C GLN A 327 -19.76 18.37 14.57
N GLU A 328 -19.65 19.42 15.37
CA GLU A 328 -20.54 19.74 16.49
C GLU A 328 -21.82 20.47 16.04
N PRO A 329 -22.88 20.51 16.87
CA PRO A 329 -24.17 21.12 16.50
C PRO A 329 -24.10 22.58 16.03
N LEU A 330 -23.17 23.37 16.54
CA LEU A 330 -22.95 24.78 16.12
C LEU A 330 -21.91 24.93 15.00
N GLY A 331 -21.55 23.83 14.34
CA GLY A 331 -20.60 23.76 13.23
C GLY A 331 -19.13 23.69 13.65
N GLY A 332 -18.81 23.78 14.94
CA GLY A 332 -17.43 23.63 15.42
C GLY A 332 -16.85 22.27 15.05
N ILE A 333 -15.56 22.23 14.71
CA ILE A 333 -14.87 20.99 14.38
C ILE A 333 -13.98 20.57 15.55
N GLN A 334 -14.24 19.37 16.08
CA GLN A 334 -13.51 18.79 17.20
C GLN A 334 -12.84 17.47 16.82
N SER A 335 -11.91 17.00 17.63
CA SER A 335 -11.15 15.77 17.41
C SER A 335 -11.42 14.70 18.47
N THR A 336 -12.69 14.47 18.80
CA THR A 336 -13.13 13.65 19.95
C THR A 336 -13.79 12.33 19.55
N ALA A 337 -14.22 12.18 18.29
CA ALA A 337 -14.97 11.02 17.85
C ALA A 337 -14.09 9.76 17.77
N ARG A 338 -14.66 8.59 18.07
CA ARG A 338 -13.97 7.29 17.97
C ARG A 338 -14.57 6.38 16.89
N ASP A 339 -15.74 6.74 16.40
CA ASP A 339 -16.44 5.99 15.37
C ASP A 339 -16.49 6.82 14.08
N ARG A 340 -15.70 6.39 13.09
CA ARG A 340 -15.64 7.03 11.78
C ARG A 340 -16.90 6.81 10.92
N SER A 341 -17.78 5.88 11.30
CA SER A 341 -19.03 5.62 10.58
C SER A 341 -20.12 6.66 10.88
N ASN A 342 -19.93 7.47 11.92
CA ASN A 342 -20.82 8.59 12.23
C ASN A 342 -20.82 9.61 11.07
N LEU A 343 -22.00 10.10 10.68
CA LEU A 343 -22.12 11.08 9.61
C LEU A 343 -21.36 12.38 9.91
N ASN A 344 -21.28 12.80 11.18
CA ASN A 344 -20.56 14.02 11.57
C ASN A 344 -19.03 13.87 11.50
N THR A 345 -18.49 12.66 11.33
CA THR A 345 -17.06 12.42 11.09
C THR A 345 -16.72 12.28 9.61
N GLN A 346 -17.70 12.49 8.73
CA GLN A 346 -17.57 12.32 7.29
C GLN A 346 -17.61 13.67 6.59
N PHE A 347 -16.56 13.96 5.83
CA PHE A 347 -16.34 15.23 5.15
C PHE A 347 -16.16 15.02 3.65
N VAL A 348 -16.61 15.95 2.83
CA VAL A 348 -16.30 15.98 1.40
C VAL A 348 -15.07 16.87 1.20
N VAL A 349 -14.06 16.36 0.49
CA VAL A 349 -12.85 17.11 0.16
C VAL A 349 -12.89 17.46 -1.32
N GLU A 350 -12.96 18.76 -1.61
CA GLU A 350 -13.04 19.31 -2.97
C GLU A 350 -11.67 19.88 -3.36
N TRP A 351 -11.00 19.22 -4.30
CA TRP A 351 -9.74 19.68 -4.88
C TRP A 351 -9.99 20.82 -5.86
N LEU A 352 -9.43 22.01 -5.59
CA LEU A 352 -9.73 23.22 -6.37
C LEU A 352 -8.79 23.42 -7.56
N GLY A 353 -7.79 22.55 -7.71
CA GLY A 353 -6.87 22.54 -8.85
C GLY A 353 -5.79 23.62 -8.82
N ASP A 354 -5.66 24.36 -7.71
CA ASP A 354 -4.70 25.44 -7.47
C ASP A 354 -3.75 25.16 -6.29
N GLY A 355 -3.63 23.90 -5.88
CA GLY A 355 -2.89 23.49 -4.67
C GLY A 355 -3.71 23.51 -3.38
N THR A 356 -4.94 24.04 -3.43
CA THR A 356 -5.83 24.09 -2.26
C THR A 356 -7.00 23.12 -2.34
N VAL A 357 -7.55 22.81 -1.17
CA VAL A 357 -8.81 22.11 -0.99
C VAL A 357 -9.82 22.97 -0.24
N ALA A 358 -11.10 22.76 -0.51
CA ALA A 358 -12.19 23.12 0.38
C ALA A 358 -12.76 21.86 1.02
N ILE A 359 -13.11 21.93 2.31
CA ILE A 359 -13.64 20.79 3.06
C ILE A 359 -15.07 21.11 3.47
N LYS A 360 -16.03 20.27 3.08
CA LYS A 360 -17.45 20.42 3.39
C LYS A 360 -17.87 19.41 4.44
N ALA A 361 -18.50 19.89 5.51
CA ALA A 361 -18.98 19.08 6.61
C ALA A 361 -20.36 18.46 6.30
N ASN A 362 -20.83 17.58 7.17
CA ASN A 362 -22.06 16.82 6.96
C ASN A 362 -23.33 17.70 6.91
N ASN A 363 -23.30 18.88 7.53
CA ASN A 363 -24.36 19.88 7.40
C ASN A 363 -24.41 20.58 6.02
N GLY A 364 -23.51 20.25 5.09
CA GLY A 364 -23.46 20.84 3.75
C GLY A 364 -22.64 22.13 3.65
N HIS A 365 -22.13 22.65 4.78
CA HIS A 365 -21.35 23.87 4.81
C HIS A 365 -19.83 23.59 4.75
N TYR A 366 -19.10 24.50 4.11
CA TYR A 366 -17.65 24.52 4.10
C TYR A 366 -17.07 24.91 5.47
N ILE A 367 -15.98 24.23 5.83
CA ILE A 367 -15.17 24.51 7.00
C ILE A 367 -14.33 25.75 6.71
N GLN A 368 -14.50 26.79 7.54
CA GLN A 368 -13.67 27.99 7.51
C GLN A 368 -12.74 28.05 8.72
N SER A 369 -11.58 28.65 8.55
CA SER A 369 -10.71 29.09 9.65
C SER A 369 -11.14 30.47 10.13
N ARG A 370 -11.55 30.58 11.41
CA ARG A 370 -11.86 31.86 12.05
C ARG A 370 -10.58 32.66 12.32
N GLN A 371 -10.72 33.95 12.64
CA GLN A 371 -9.60 34.79 13.08
C GLN A 371 -8.87 34.22 14.31
N THR A 372 -9.60 33.48 15.17
CA THR A 372 -9.05 32.78 16.33
C THR A 372 -8.31 31.49 15.97
N GLY A 373 -8.32 31.08 14.70
CA GLY A 373 -7.80 29.80 14.21
C GLY A 373 -8.80 28.63 14.30
N GLN A 374 -9.88 28.75 15.08
CA GLN A 374 -10.86 27.67 15.23
C GLN A 374 -11.51 27.31 13.88
N LEU A 375 -11.61 26.02 13.60
CA LEU A 375 -12.29 25.50 12.40
C LEU A 375 -13.78 25.33 12.65
N VAL A 376 -14.62 25.89 11.76
CA VAL A 376 -16.09 25.84 11.89
C VAL A 376 -16.74 25.66 10.51
N GLY A 377 -17.58 24.63 10.36
CA GLY A 377 -18.39 24.34 9.17
C GLY A 377 -19.70 25.12 9.12
N VAL A 378 -19.65 26.36 8.65
CA VAL A 378 -20.81 27.28 8.58
C VAL A 378 -20.86 28.12 7.29
N SER A 379 -19.90 27.94 6.38
CA SER A 379 -19.79 28.77 5.17
C SER A 379 -20.47 28.10 3.97
N ASP A 380 -21.23 28.86 3.19
CA ASP A 380 -21.85 28.36 1.95
C ASP A 380 -20.99 28.58 0.70
N VAL A 381 -19.91 29.36 0.84
CA VAL A 381 -19.11 29.85 -0.29
C VAL A 381 -17.64 29.63 0.00
N VAL A 382 -16.89 29.18 -1.00
CA VAL A 382 -15.44 29.02 -0.87
C VAL A 382 -14.75 30.36 -1.13
N THR A 383 -14.19 30.94 -0.08
CA THR A 383 -13.27 32.08 -0.14
C THR A 383 -11.88 31.65 0.37
N ASN A 384 -10.96 32.59 0.59
CA ASN A 384 -9.66 32.26 1.20
C ASN A 384 -9.78 31.69 2.62
N LYS A 385 -10.90 31.90 3.33
CA LYS A 385 -11.10 31.37 4.69
C LYS A 385 -11.39 29.87 4.72
N GLU A 386 -11.96 29.34 3.64
CA GLU A 386 -12.35 27.94 3.47
C GLU A 386 -11.31 27.10 2.72
N LYS A 387 -10.21 27.73 2.27
CA LYS A 387 -9.14 27.08 1.51
C LYS A 387 -8.01 26.61 2.42
N PHE A 388 -7.52 25.41 2.16
CA PHE A 388 -6.38 24.81 2.85
C PHE A 388 -5.38 24.24 1.85
N TYR A 389 -4.09 24.50 2.02
CA TYR A 389 -3.03 23.73 1.36
C TYR A 389 -2.93 22.34 1.98
N VAL A 390 -2.61 21.33 1.17
CA VAL A 390 -2.46 19.94 1.61
C VAL A 390 -1.02 19.46 1.35
N LYS A 391 -0.32 19.07 2.42
CA LYS A 391 1.01 18.46 2.36
C LYS A 391 0.94 17.00 2.79
N ILE A 392 1.18 16.05 1.88
CA ILE A 392 1.32 14.62 2.18
C ILE A 392 2.70 14.39 2.81
N ILE A 393 2.74 13.88 4.03
CA ILE A 393 3.97 13.77 4.82
C ILE A 393 4.58 12.37 4.80
N ASN A 394 3.74 11.33 4.69
CA ASN A 394 4.18 9.94 4.70
C ASN A 394 4.45 9.36 3.30
N ARG A 395 4.84 10.22 2.35
CA ARG A 395 5.31 9.85 1.00
C ARG A 395 6.54 10.66 0.57
N PRO A 396 7.63 10.74 1.38
CA PRO A 396 8.88 11.33 0.90
C PRO A 396 9.47 10.53 -0.27
N LEU A 397 9.23 9.22 -0.25
CA LEU A 397 9.41 8.32 -1.37
C LEU A 397 8.02 7.91 -1.87
N LEU A 398 7.82 8.00 -3.17
CA LEU A 398 6.60 7.65 -3.85
C LEU A 398 6.91 6.50 -4.82
N LEU A 399 6.10 5.46 -4.78
CA LEU A 399 6.07 4.40 -5.77
C LEU A 399 4.72 4.51 -6.46
N LEU A 400 4.71 4.53 -7.80
CA LEU A 400 3.48 4.65 -8.55
C LEU A 400 3.25 3.42 -9.39
N LYS A 401 2.02 2.93 -9.40
CA LYS A 401 1.62 1.76 -10.17
C LYS A 401 0.23 1.94 -10.76
N ASN A 402 0.01 1.38 -11.94
CA ASN A 402 -1.33 1.17 -12.51
C ASN A 402 -1.46 -0.26 -13.06
N GLU A 403 -2.48 -0.53 -13.87
CA GLU A 403 -2.70 -1.84 -14.49
C GLU A 403 -1.63 -2.23 -15.52
N HIS A 404 -0.84 -1.28 -16.03
CA HIS A 404 0.20 -1.50 -17.02
C HIS A 404 1.57 -1.79 -16.39
N GLY A 405 1.77 -1.38 -15.13
CA GLY A 405 2.99 -1.63 -14.38
C GLY A 405 3.35 -0.48 -13.44
N PHE A 406 4.60 -0.47 -13.00
CA PHE A 406 5.17 0.61 -12.21
C PHE A 406 5.64 1.76 -13.10
N VAL A 407 5.64 2.96 -12.52
CA VAL A 407 6.21 4.16 -13.11
C VAL A 407 7.71 4.24 -12.82
N GLY A 408 8.49 4.62 -13.83
CA GLY A 408 9.93 4.82 -13.69
C GLY A 408 10.58 5.25 -15.01
N LEU A 409 11.91 5.44 -14.99
CA LEU A 409 12.64 5.80 -16.20
C LEU A 409 12.55 4.67 -17.23
N LYS A 410 12.42 5.02 -18.51
CA LYS A 410 12.30 4.06 -19.62
C LYS A 410 13.47 3.09 -19.65
N ALA A 411 14.68 3.62 -19.49
CA ALA A 411 15.91 2.86 -19.34
C ALA A 411 16.95 3.69 -18.57
N ALA A 412 18.01 3.04 -18.09
CA ALA A 412 19.14 3.74 -17.49
C ALA A 412 19.71 4.77 -18.50
N GLY A 413 19.90 6.01 -18.05
CA GLY A 413 20.40 7.11 -18.88
C GLY A 413 19.37 7.74 -19.84
N LYS A 414 18.10 7.28 -19.84
CA LYS A 414 17.01 7.94 -20.56
C LYS A 414 16.18 8.79 -19.60
N ALA A 415 15.81 9.99 -20.03
CA ALA A 415 14.98 10.90 -19.27
C ALA A 415 13.49 10.53 -19.31
N GLU A 416 13.05 9.82 -20.37
CA GLU A 416 11.65 9.48 -20.56
C GLU A 416 11.11 8.65 -19.40
N VAL A 417 9.96 9.05 -18.84
CA VAL A 417 9.23 8.30 -17.82
C VAL A 417 8.15 7.46 -18.49
N GLN A 418 7.96 6.22 -18.04
CA GLN A 418 6.95 5.29 -18.55
C GLN A 418 6.22 4.60 -17.39
N CYS A 419 5.06 4.00 -17.67
CA CYS A 419 4.23 3.30 -16.66
C CYS A 419 4.07 1.78 -16.88
N SER A 420 5.05 1.14 -17.54
CA SER A 420 4.99 -0.29 -17.87
C SER A 420 6.14 -1.11 -17.27
N LYS A 421 6.75 -0.63 -16.18
CA LYS A 421 7.88 -1.33 -15.56
C LYS A 421 7.40 -2.51 -14.70
N THR A 422 8.15 -3.60 -14.72
CA THR A 422 7.89 -4.76 -13.85
C THR A 422 8.27 -4.49 -12.40
N ASN A 423 9.37 -3.75 -12.19
CA ASN A 423 9.86 -3.36 -10.88
C ASN A 423 9.58 -1.88 -10.65
N TYR A 424 9.30 -1.53 -9.40
CA TYR A 424 9.15 -0.13 -9.01
C TYR A 424 10.47 0.61 -9.11
N GLU A 425 10.39 1.92 -9.32
CA GLU A 425 11.49 2.84 -9.09
C GLU A 425 11.09 3.85 -8.02
N ILE A 426 12.08 4.34 -7.28
CA ILE A 426 11.86 5.36 -6.27
C ILE A 426 11.71 6.71 -6.96
N ILE A 427 10.60 7.37 -6.64
CA ILE A 427 10.32 8.75 -7.01
C ILE A 427 10.42 9.57 -5.73
N TYR A 428 11.22 10.64 -5.72
CA TYR A 428 11.33 11.52 -4.57
C TYR A 428 10.31 12.64 -4.68
N LEU A 429 9.60 12.88 -3.59
CA LEU A 429 8.54 13.87 -3.54
C LEU A 429 8.94 15.01 -2.60
N GLU A 430 9.06 16.22 -3.16
CA GLU A 430 9.43 17.41 -2.41
C GLU A 430 8.21 18.36 -2.35
N PRO A 431 7.59 18.54 -1.16
CA PRO A 431 6.45 19.43 -1.03
C PRO A 431 6.86 20.90 -1.11
N SER A 432 6.01 21.69 -1.77
CA SER A 432 6.04 23.14 -1.76
C SER A 432 5.17 23.69 -0.61
N ASN A 433 5.33 24.97 -0.28
CA ASN A 433 4.51 25.68 0.71
C ASN A 433 3.12 26.08 0.20
N ASP A 434 2.84 25.87 -1.09
CA ASP A 434 1.59 26.26 -1.77
C ASP A 434 0.77 25.05 -2.27
N GLY A 435 1.01 23.86 -1.72
CA GLY A 435 0.29 22.63 -2.05
C GLY A 435 0.75 21.91 -3.33
N HIS A 436 1.72 22.46 -4.06
CA HIS A 436 2.38 21.75 -5.15
C HIS A 436 3.45 20.78 -4.64
N TYR A 437 3.86 19.89 -5.52
CA TYR A 437 4.97 18.97 -5.33
C TYR A 437 5.95 19.07 -6.48
N PHE A 438 7.23 18.98 -6.14
CA PHE A 438 8.29 18.77 -7.10
C PHE A 438 8.68 17.30 -7.06
N ILE A 439 8.63 16.66 -8.23
CA ILE A 439 8.80 15.21 -8.35
C ILE A 439 10.17 14.94 -8.98
N LYS A 440 11.03 14.15 -8.34
CA LYS A 440 12.31 13.71 -8.91
C LYS A 440 12.30 12.23 -9.24
N GLY A 441 12.84 11.88 -10.40
CA GLY A 441 13.12 10.50 -10.75
C GLY A 441 14.31 9.93 -9.96
N SER A 442 14.55 8.63 -10.16
CA SER A 442 15.68 7.88 -9.58
C SER A 442 17.05 8.43 -9.99
N ASN A 443 17.11 9.27 -11.04
CA ASN A 443 18.30 9.97 -11.51
C ASN A 443 18.52 11.35 -10.84
N ASN A 444 17.74 11.70 -9.81
CA ASN A 444 17.80 12.97 -9.08
C ASN A 444 17.48 14.22 -9.93
N LYS A 445 16.84 14.06 -11.10
CA LYS A 445 16.35 15.17 -11.92
C LYS A 445 14.85 15.34 -11.71
N TYR A 446 14.37 16.58 -11.80
CA TYR A 446 12.96 16.87 -11.69
C TYR A 446 12.22 16.43 -12.95
N TRP A 447 10.99 15.98 -12.74
CA TRP A 447 10.02 15.77 -13.78
C TRP A 447 9.65 17.11 -14.41
N ARG A 448 9.44 17.11 -15.72
CA ARG A 448 8.86 18.20 -16.49
C ARG A 448 8.04 17.65 -17.65
N LEU A 449 7.26 18.51 -18.29
CA LEU A 449 6.58 18.17 -19.54
C LEU A 449 7.50 18.43 -20.73
N SER A 450 7.46 17.53 -21.71
CA SER A 450 7.91 17.79 -23.07
C SER A 450 6.80 18.46 -23.90
N GLU A 451 7.13 18.85 -25.14
CA GLU A 451 6.20 19.53 -26.05
C GLU A 451 4.95 18.70 -26.38
N ASP A 452 5.07 17.37 -26.40
CA ASP A 452 3.98 16.41 -26.62
C ASP A 452 3.24 16.01 -25.33
N ALA A 453 3.47 16.74 -24.23
CA ALA A 453 2.97 16.49 -22.89
C ALA A 453 3.42 15.17 -22.24
N SER A 454 4.42 14.49 -22.79
CA SER A 454 5.09 13.37 -22.11
C SER A 454 5.91 13.86 -20.91
N ILE A 455 6.13 12.98 -19.93
CA ILE A 455 6.93 13.32 -18.75
C ILE A 455 8.39 12.92 -18.96
N LEU A 456 9.29 13.88 -18.76
CA LEU A 456 10.74 13.71 -18.78
C LEU A 456 11.33 14.02 -17.41
N SER A 457 12.28 13.21 -16.94
CA SER A 457 13.03 13.41 -15.70
C SER A 457 14.45 13.88 -16.04
N ASP A 458 14.58 15.12 -16.51
CA ASP A 458 15.86 15.75 -16.90
C ASP A 458 15.96 17.22 -16.49
N SER A 459 14.96 17.75 -15.78
CA SER A 459 15.00 19.15 -15.35
C SER A 459 15.92 19.33 -14.14
N GLU A 460 16.75 20.36 -14.16
CA GLU A 460 17.55 20.80 -13.01
C GLU A 460 16.73 21.65 -12.04
N THR A 461 15.68 22.30 -12.54
CA THR A 461 14.80 23.17 -11.74
C THR A 461 13.49 22.46 -11.39
N PRO A 462 12.91 22.76 -10.21
CA PRO A 462 11.63 22.17 -9.81
C PRO A 462 10.49 22.61 -10.74
N VAL A 463 9.60 21.68 -11.08
CA VAL A 463 8.37 21.93 -11.86
C VAL A 463 7.17 21.48 -11.01
N PRO A 464 6.13 22.33 -10.86
CA PRO A 464 5.04 22.05 -9.94
C PRO A 464 4.04 21.02 -10.52
N PHE A 465 3.73 20.01 -9.72
CA PHE A 465 2.65 19.04 -9.94
C PHE A 465 1.68 19.08 -8.75
N LEU A 466 0.44 18.64 -8.96
CA LEU A 466 -0.53 18.45 -7.89
C LEU A 466 -0.80 16.96 -7.71
N LEU A 467 -0.79 16.49 -6.46
CA LEU A 467 -1.16 15.14 -6.08
C LEU A 467 -2.48 15.20 -5.32
N GLU A 468 -3.49 14.51 -5.84
CA GLU A 468 -4.84 14.52 -5.28
C GLU A 468 -5.26 13.11 -4.88
N PRO A 469 -5.15 12.72 -3.60
CA PRO A 469 -5.73 11.49 -3.08
C PRO A 469 -7.22 11.34 -3.47
N LYS A 470 -7.53 10.19 -4.08
CA LYS A 470 -8.88 9.75 -4.45
C LYS A 470 -9.35 8.52 -3.66
N GLY A 471 -8.44 7.85 -2.95
CA GLY A 471 -8.75 6.80 -1.99
C GLY A 471 -7.55 6.48 -1.10
N SER A 472 -7.66 5.41 -0.30
CA SER A 472 -6.65 5.01 0.69
C SER A 472 -5.26 4.77 0.09
N THR A 473 -5.20 4.31 -1.15
CA THR A 473 -3.93 4.06 -1.87
C THR A 473 -3.99 4.53 -3.31
N ILE A 474 -4.97 5.36 -3.68
CA ILE A 474 -5.18 5.82 -5.07
C ILE A 474 -5.14 7.35 -5.12
N LEU A 475 -4.37 7.91 -6.05
CA LEU A 475 -4.30 9.35 -6.31
C LEU A 475 -4.37 9.65 -7.81
N THR A 476 -4.62 10.91 -8.14
CA THR A 476 -4.37 11.47 -9.46
C THR A 476 -3.21 12.47 -9.41
N ILE A 477 -2.50 12.63 -10.51
CA ILE A 477 -1.41 13.61 -10.64
C ILE A 477 -1.79 14.60 -11.74
N LYS A 478 -1.77 15.90 -11.44
CA LYS A 478 -2.03 16.97 -12.40
C LYS A 478 -0.73 17.68 -12.74
N GLY A 479 -0.45 17.82 -14.04
CA GLY A 479 0.71 18.54 -14.55
C GLY A 479 0.52 20.06 -14.55
N PRO A 480 1.61 20.82 -14.77
CA PRO A 480 1.58 22.29 -14.87
C PRO A 480 0.75 22.81 -16.05
N ASN A 481 0.42 21.97 -17.04
CA ASN A 481 -0.51 22.30 -18.13
C ASN A 481 -1.99 22.14 -17.72
N GLY A 482 -2.27 21.86 -16.45
CA GLY A 482 -3.62 21.68 -15.93
C GLY A 482 -4.27 20.33 -16.29
N CYS A 483 -3.57 19.44 -16.98
CA CYS A 483 -4.09 18.12 -17.37
C CYS A 483 -3.65 17.04 -16.38
N LEU A 484 -4.48 16.01 -16.23
CA LEU A 484 -4.16 14.81 -15.47
C LEU A 484 -3.17 13.93 -16.22
N ILE A 485 -2.24 13.30 -15.49
CA ILE A 485 -1.31 12.33 -16.05
C ILE A 485 -2.05 11.02 -16.29
N LYS A 486 -2.04 10.59 -17.55
CA LYS A 486 -2.62 9.38 -18.08
C LYS A 486 -1.53 8.37 -18.41
N GLY A 487 -1.76 7.11 -18.00
CA GLY A 487 -0.98 5.95 -18.42
C GLY A 487 -1.68 5.24 -19.58
N GLU A 488 -0.94 4.95 -20.64
CA GLU A 488 -1.47 4.25 -21.82
C GLU A 488 -0.96 2.81 -21.92
N HIS A 489 -1.67 1.98 -22.67
CA HIS A 489 -1.36 0.54 -22.79
C HIS A 489 0.05 0.26 -23.32
N ASN A 490 0.63 1.20 -24.08
CA ASN A 490 1.96 1.11 -24.67
C ASN A 490 3.06 1.61 -23.70
N GLY A 491 2.69 1.96 -22.47
CA GLY A 491 3.58 2.47 -21.44
C GLY A 491 3.78 3.99 -21.45
N LEU A 492 3.17 4.72 -22.39
CA LEU A 492 3.27 6.19 -22.40
C LEU A 492 2.65 6.78 -21.14
N PHE A 493 3.30 7.83 -20.64
CA PHE A 493 2.95 8.52 -19.40
C PHE A 493 2.90 10.02 -19.69
N ARG A 494 1.69 10.56 -19.89
CA ARG A 494 1.48 11.90 -20.47
C ARG A 494 0.42 12.71 -19.74
N ALA A 495 0.64 14.01 -19.59
CA ALA A 495 -0.31 14.93 -18.98
C ALA A 495 -1.34 15.43 -20.01
N VAL A 496 -2.33 14.61 -20.33
CA VAL A 496 -3.35 14.89 -21.37
C VAL A 496 -4.80 14.67 -20.92
N GLY A 497 -5.01 14.14 -19.71
CA GLY A 497 -6.32 13.82 -19.18
C GLY A 497 -7.12 15.04 -18.75
N GLN A 498 -8.41 15.10 -19.12
CA GLN A 498 -9.33 16.19 -18.76
C GLN A 498 -10.29 15.79 -17.64
N GLU A 499 -10.83 14.57 -17.70
CA GLU A 499 -11.76 14.01 -16.72
C GLU A 499 -11.17 12.72 -16.16
N VAL A 500 -11.37 12.49 -14.86
CA VAL A 500 -10.79 11.33 -14.17
C VAL A 500 -11.40 10.04 -14.71
N ASP A 501 -10.55 9.17 -15.24
CA ASP A 501 -10.88 7.78 -15.57
C ASP A 501 -9.84 6.81 -14.98
N ALA A 502 -10.03 5.50 -15.15
CA ALA A 502 -9.14 4.47 -14.61
C ALA A 502 -7.67 4.60 -15.09
N THR A 503 -7.43 5.21 -16.25
CA THR A 503 -6.09 5.40 -16.82
C THR A 503 -5.30 6.54 -16.18
N MET A 504 -5.95 7.34 -15.33
CA MET A 504 -5.37 8.48 -14.61
C MET A 504 -5.23 8.21 -13.10
N LEU A 505 -5.66 7.03 -12.64
CA LEU A 505 -5.56 6.59 -11.26
C LEU A 505 -4.24 5.87 -11.03
N TRP A 506 -3.51 6.31 -10.01
CA TRP A 506 -2.21 5.77 -9.63
C TRP A 506 -2.28 5.21 -8.22
N GLU A 507 -1.93 3.94 -8.08
CA GLU A 507 -1.71 3.30 -6.79
C GLU A 507 -0.38 3.77 -6.18
N TYR A 508 -0.36 4.07 -4.87
CA TYR A 508 0.78 4.64 -4.14
C TYR A 508 0.91 4.15 -2.68
#